data_AF-A0A345UPJ3-F1
#
_entry.id   AF-A0A345UPJ3-F1
#
_cell.length_a   1.000
_cell.length_b   1.000
_cell.length_c   1.000
_cell.angle_alpha   90.00
_cell.angle_beta   90.00
_cell.angle_gamma   90.00
#
_symmetry.space_group_name_H-M   'P 1'
#
loop_
_entity.id
_entity.type
_entity.pdbx_description
1 polymer ?
#
loop_
_entity_poly.entity_id
_entity_poly.type
_entity_poly.pdbx_seq_one_letter_code
_entity_poly.pdbx_strand_id
1 'polypeptide(L)'
;MYAYLSQTLLLTFMITLLTVPVNAQETQHPRTVQQAVITLAEELNEETRQQYREMEEEAFVGYGISLSDLGSTIISRWELGGHNTLSSFFNNQGLHTPTEMAEVILTSLHRYLNGRPMRLHAQIREMRAFWEGEEP
;
A
#
# COMPACT_ATOMS: atom_id res chain seq x y z
N MET A 1 -7.71 48.39 -37.30
CA MET A 1 -8.26 47.03 -37.41
C MET A 1 -7.24 45.97 -36.95
N TYR A 2 -6.55 46.16 -35.81
CA TYR A 2 -5.69 45.14 -35.19
C TYR A 2 -5.63 45.24 -33.64
N ALA A 3 -6.37 46.17 -33.02
CA ALA A 3 -6.29 46.41 -31.57
C ALA A 3 -7.16 45.47 -30.70
N TYR A 4 -8.04 44.66 -31.31
CA TYR A 4 -8.93 43.74 -30.58
C TYR A 4 -8.42 42.30 -30.50
N LEU A 5 -7.32 41.99 -31.19
CA LEU A 5 -6.77 40.62 -31.24
C LEU A 5 -5.79 40.31 -30.10
N SER A 6 -5.31 41.32 -29.35
CA SER A 6 -4.38 41.10 -28.22
C SER A 6 -5.05 41.00 -26.86
N GLN A 7 -6.28 41.50 -26.68
CA GLN A 7 -7.00 41.40 -25.40
C GLN A 7 -7.79 40.08 -25.24
N THR A 8 -8.13 39.40 -26.33
CA THR A 8 -8.78 38.07 -26.25
C THR A 8 -7.79 36.95 -25.96
N LEU A 9 -6.50 37.14 -26.25
CA LEU A 9 -5.45 36.14 -26.03
C LEU A 9 -5.08 35.98 -24.54
N LEU A 10 -5.36 36.99 -23.72
CA LEU A 10 -5.07 36.97 -22.27
C LEU A 10 -6.23 36.44 -21.41
N LEU A 11 -7.44 36.31 -21.98
CA LEU A 11 -8.60 35.80 -21.24
C LEU A 11 -8.84 34.30 -21.43
N THR A 12 -8.26 33.68 -22.45
CA THR A 12 -8.32 32.22 -22.66
C THR A 12 -7.31 31.46 -21.79
N PHE A 13 -6.28 32.12 -21.26
CA PHE A 13 -5.26 31.48 -20.42
C PHE A 13 -5.71 31.25 -18.96
N MET A 14 -6.82 31.87 -18.53
CA MET A 14 -7.37 31.71 -17.17
C MET A 14 -8.51 30.68 -17.07
N ILE A 15 -8.88 30.00 -18.16
CA ILE A 15 -9.96 28.99 -18.17
C ILE A 15 -9.43 27.56 -18.44
N THR A 16 -8.13 27.37 -18.72
CA THR A 16 -7.53 26.03 -18.88
C THR A 16 -6.97 25.42 -17.60
N LEU A 17 -7.07 26.10 -16.45
CA LEU A 17 -6.57 25.60 -15.15
C LEU A 17 -7.64 24.92 -14.28
N LEU A 18 -8.79 24.57 -14.86
CA LEU A 18 -9.88 23.84 -14.17
C LEU A 18 -10.23 22.51 -14.83
N THR A 19 -9.28 21.92 -15.54
CA THR A 19 -9.28 20.47 -15.80
C THR A 19 -7.92 19.89 -15.41
N VAL A 20 -7.48 20.13 -14.18
CA VAL A 20 -6.84 19.01 -13.49
C VAL A 20 -7.98 18.00 -13.38
N PRO A 21 -7.96 16.84 -14.07
CA PRO A 21 -8.87 15.79 -13.65
C PRO A 21 -8.57 15.64 -12.17
N VAL A 22 -9.51 15.98 -11.28
CA VAL A 22 -9.44 15.56 -9.88
C VAL A 22 -9.15 14.09 -10.04
N ASN A 23 -7.92 13.70 -9.68
CA ASN A 23 -7.38 12.42 -10.09
C ASN A 23 -8.44 11.43 -9.67
N ALA A 24 -9.11 10.82 -10.64
CA ALA A 24 -10.09 9.82 -10.34
C ALA A 24 -9.25 8.79 -9.60
N GLN A 25 -9.35 8.76 -8.27
CA GLN A 25 -8.92 7.62 -7.51
C GLN A 25 -9.87 6.51 -7.93
N GLU A 26 -9.73 6.04 -9.17
CA GLU A 26 -9.91 4.63 -9.43
C GLU A 26 -9.06 3.96 -8.37
N THR A 27 -9.75 3.31 -7.45
CA THR A 27 -9.21 2.46 -6.41
C THR A 27 -8.38 1.37 -7.06
N GLN A 28 -7.19 1.73 -7.55
CA GLN A 28 -6.32 0.80 -8.23
C GLN A 28 -5.69 -0.06 -7.15
N HIS A 29 -6.16 -1.30 -7.04
CA HIS A 29 -5.55 -2.27 -6.14
C HIS A 29 -4.05 -2.36 -6.47
N PRO A 30 -3.17 -2.31 -5.47
CA PRO A 30 -1.75 -2.48 -5.71
C PRO A 30 -1.53 -3.82 -6.40
N ARG A 31 -0.70 -3.83 -7.46
CA ARG A 31 -0.40 -5.05 -8.22
C ARG A 31 0.79 -5.81 -7.65
N THR A 32 1.57 -5.17 -6.78
CA THR A 32 2.75 -5.73 -6.13
C THR A 32 2.79 -5.34 -4.66
N VAL A 33 3.52 -6.13 -3.84
CA VAL A 33 3.76 -5.80 -2.43
C VAL A 33 4.47 -4.45 -2.28
N GLN A 34 5.40 -4.13 -3.18
CA GLN A 34 6.08 -2.84 -3.15
C GLN A 34 5.12 -1.67 -3.40
N GLN A 35 4.18 -1.79 -4.34
CA GLN A 35 3.14 -0.78 -4.54
C GLN A 35 2.26 -0.65 -3.31
N ALA A 36 1.81 -1.77 -2.73
CA ALA A 36 1.01 -1.78 -1.51
C ALA A 36 1.69 -1.03 -0.36
N VAL A 37 2.98 -1.29 -0.15
CA VAL A 37 3.79 -0.64 0.89
C VAL A 37 3.95 0.85 0.64
N ILE A 38 4.26 1.27 -0.59
CA ILE A 38 4.40 2.69 -0.93
C ILE A 38 3.09 3.43 -0.71
N THR A 39 1.97 2.87 -1.21
CA THR A 39 0.63 3.45 -1.02
C THR A 39 0.30 3.63 0.45
N LEU A 40 0.54 2.62 1.29
CA LEU A 40 0.30 2.75 2.73
C LEU A 40 1.19 3.84 3.36
N ALA A 41 2.48 3.85 3.04
CA ALA A 41 3.41 4.81 3.63
C ALA A 41 3.10 6.28 3.27
N GLU A 42 2.57 6.51 2.06
CA GLU A 42 2.09 7.82 1.59
C GLU A 42 0.81 8.28 2.29
N GLU A 43 -0.06 7.35 2.70
CA GLU A 43 -1.31 7.63 3.42
C GLU A 43 -1.08 7.97 4.91
N LEU A 44 0.06 7.59 5.49
CA LEU A 44 0.36 7.87 6.89
C LEU A 44 0.73 9.35 7.10
N ASN A 45 0.11 9.97 8.11
CA ASN A 45 0.60 11.22 8.66
C ASN A 45 1.92 10.99 9.43
N GLU A 46 2.66 12.06 9.75
CA GLU A 46 3.97 11.95 10.38
C GLU A 46 3.92 11.36 11.79
N GLU A 47 2.88 11.66 12.57
CA GLU A 47 2.71 11.13 13.93
C GLU A 47 2.54 9.61 13.91
N THR A 48 1.60 9.11 13.11
CA THR A 48 1.37 7.67 12.94
C THR A 48 2.59 6.97 12.33
N ARG A 49 3.26 7.61 11.36
CA ARG A 49 4.50 7.10 10.79
C ARG A 49 5.59 6.93 11.85
N GLN A 50 5.77 7.92 12.72
CA GLN A 50 6.75 7.86 13.79
C GLN A 50 6.39 6.80 14.83
N GLN A 51 5.13 6.73 15.24
CA GLN A 51 4.62 5.69 16.13
C GLN A 51 4.92 4.29 15.59
N TYR A 52 4.65 4.04 14.30
CA TYR A 52 4.91 2.73 13.68
C TYR A 52 6.39 2.40 13.56
N ARG A 53 7.26 3.41 13.37
CA ARG A 53 8.72 3.21 13.36
C ARG A 53 9.26 2.77 14.71
N GLU A 54 8.73 3.35 15.79
CA GLU A 54 9.17 3.11 17.16
C GLU A 54 8.70 1.77 17.74
N MET A 55 7.63 1.19 17.19
CA MET A 55 7.20 -0.16 17.52
C MET A 55 8.22 -1.20 17.04
N GLU A 56 8.44 -2.25 17.82
CA GLU A 56 9.12 -3.45 17.34
C GLU A 56 8.32 -4.09 16.19
N GLU A 57 9.00 -4.73 15.23
CA GLU A 57 8.38 -5.24 13.99
C GLU A 57 7.22 -6.20 14.27
N GLU A 58 7.45 -7.18 15.15
CA GLU A 58 6.42 -8.16 15.55
C GLU A 58 5.26 -7.50 16.30
N ALA A 59 5.57 -6.54 17.19
CA ALA A 59 4.54 -5.79 17.92
C ALA A 59 3.69 -4.92 16.97
N PHE A 60 4.31 -4.31 15.96
CA PHE A 60 3.61 -3.55 14.93
C PHE A 60 2.70 -4.45 14.10
N VAL A 61 3.17 -5.63 13.67
CA VAL A 61 2.36 -6.57 12.89
C VAL A 61 1.18 -7.08 13.71
N GLY A 62 1.41 -7.50 14.96
CA GLY A 62 0.36 -7.92 15.88
C GLY A 62 -0.65 -6.81 16.17
N TYR A 63 -0.19 -5.57 16.39
CA TYR A 63 -1.04 -4.40 16.52
C TYR A 63 -1.85 -4.17 15.23
N GLY A 64 -1.19 -4.21 14.08
CA GLY A 64 -1.76 -3.99 12.75
C GLY A 64 -2.88 -4.96 12.41
N ILE A 65 -2.70 -6.24 12.72
CA ILE A 65 -3.65 -7.32 12.43
C ILE A 65 -4.77 -7.41 13.47
N SER A 66 -4.46 -7.31 14.77
CA SER A 66 -5.40 -7.69 15.83
C SER A 66 -6.00 -6.53 16.61
N LEU A 67 -5.33 -5.37 16.67
CA LEU A 67 -5.73 -4.26 17.54
C LEU A 67 -6.14 -3.01 16.76
N SER A 68 -5.57 -2.82 15.58
CA SER A 68 -5.88 -1.72 14.67
C SER A 68 -6.82 -2.19 13.57
N ASP A 69 -7.60 -1.26 13.02
CA ASP A 69 -8.39 -1.52 11.81
C ASP A 69 -7.52 -1.62 10.54
N LEU A 70 -6.18 -1.51 10.63
CA LEU A 70 -5.29 -1.46 9.47
C LEU A 70 -5.32 -2.77 8.68
N GLY A 71 -5.19 -3.91 9.36
CA GLY A 71 -5.22 -5.23 8.72
C GLY A 71 -6.56 -5.52 8.03
N SER A 72 -7.66 -5.30 8.73
CA SER A 72 -9.03 -5.48 8.18
C SER A 72 -9.32 -4.51 7.03
N THR A 73 -8.86 -3.26 7.13
CA THR A 73 -8.96 -2.26 6.06
C THR A 73 -8.16 -2.70 4.84
N ILE A 74 -6.92 -3.16 4.99
CA ILE A 74 -6.09 -3.63 3.86
C ILE A 74 -6.73 -4.84 3.18
N ILE A 75 -7.20 -5.83 3.96
CA ILE A 75 -7.84 -7.04 3.45
C ILE A 75 -9.06 -6.72 2.61
N SER A 76 -9.93 -5.83 3.11
CA SER A 76 -11.17 -5.46 2.41
C SER A 76 -10.90 -4.53 1.23
N ARG A 77 -10.10 -3.47 1.42
CA ARG A 77 -9.82 -2.44 0.41
C ARG A 77 -9.12 -3.00 -0.83
N TRP A 78 -8.28 -4.01 -0.67
CA TRP A 78 -7.53 -4.60 -1.78
C TRP A 78 -7.98 -6.01 -2.11
N GLU A 79 -9.12 -6.44 -1.57
CA GLU A 79 -9.76 -7.72 -1.85
C GLU A 79 -8.75 -8.89 -1.78
N LEU A 80 -7.98 -9.00 -0.69
CA LEU A 80 -6.88 -9.98 -0.60
C LEU A 80 -7.38 -11.44 -0.65
N GLY A 81 -8.67 -11.69 -0.37
CA GLY A 81 -9.33 -12.98 -0.59
C GLY A 81 -9.89 -13.21 -2.00
N GLY A 82 -9.76 -12.23 -2.89
CA GLY A 82 -10.25 -12.29 -4.28
C GLY A 82 -9.24 -12.90 -5.25
N HIS A 83 -9.53 -12.77 -6.54
CA HIS A 83 -8.68 -13.26 -7.64
C HIS A 83 -7.99 -12.12 -8.40
N ASN A 84 -7.43 -11.16 -7.67
CA ASN A 84 -6.68 -10.04 -8.25
C ASN A 84 -5.19 -10.38 -8.38
N THR A 85 -4.40 -9.47 -8.97
CA THR A 85 -2.97 -9.70 -9.25
C THR A 85 -2.16 -9.91 -7.97
N LEU A 86 -2.43 -9.13 -6.92
CA LEU A 86 -1.70 -9.21 -5.65
C LEU A 86 -2.05 -10.47 -4.88
N SER A 87 -3.34 -10.81 -4.77
CA SER A 87 -3.76 -12.06 -4.12
C SER A 87 -3.27 -13.28 -4.90
N SER A 88 -3.28 -13.23 -6.25
CA SER A 88 -2.73 -14.30 -7.09
C SER A 88 -1.21 -14.46 -6.89
N PHE A 89 -0.48 -13.37 -6.72
CA PHE A 89 0.95 -13.43 -6.37
C PHE A 89 1.15 -14.22 -5.08
N PHE A 90 0.45 -13.87 -3.99
CA PHE A 90 0.59 -14.56 -2.72
C PHE A 90 0.16 -16.02 -2.77
N ASN A 91 -0.96 -16.31 -3.44
CA ASN A 91 -1.44 -17.68 -3.65
C ASN A 91 -0.40 -18.55 -4.37
N ASN A 92 0.24 -18.01 -5.41
CA ASN A 92 1.31 -18.70 -6.14
C ASN A 92 2.59 -18.89 -5.30
N GLN A 93 2.72 -18.18 -4.17
CA GLN A 93 3.81 -18.33 -3.23
C GLN A 93 3.45 -19.22 -2.03
N GLY A 94 2.22 -19.76 -1.97
CA GLY A 94 1.75 -20.65 -0.90
C GLY A 94 1.16 -19.93 0.31
N LEU A 95 0.83 -18.64 0.20
CA LEU A 95 0.07 -17.91 1.22
C LEU A 95 -1.36 -17.74 0.73
N HIS A 96 -2.32 -18.34 1.43
CA HIS A 96 -3.67 -18.55 0.91
C HIS A 96 -4.73 -17.76 1.66
N THR A 97 -4.46 -17.38 2.91
CA THR A 97 -5.39 -16.60 3.70
C THR A 97 -5.15 -15.11 3.51
N PRO A 98 -6.21 -14.27 3.49
CA PRO A 98 -6.06 -12.82 3.43
C PRO A 98 -5.22 -12.27 4.60
N THR A 99 -5.27 -12.92 5.76
CA THR A 99 -4.50 -12.54 6.96
C THR A 99 -3.00 -12.72 6.75
N GLU A 100 -2.54 -13.87 6.24
CA GLU A 100 -1.11 -14.08 5.93
C GLU A 100 -0.60 -13.05 4.90
N MET A 101 -1.41 -12.73 3.89
CA MET A 101 -1.06 -11.73 2.89
C MET A 101 -0.91 -10.34 3.52
N ALA A 102 -1.84 -9.96 4.42
CA ALA A 102 -1.79 -8.70 5.14
C ALA A 102 -0.59 -8.64 6.09
N GLU A 103 -0.24 -9.73 6.78
CA GLU A 103 0.93 -9.81 7.65
C GLU A 103 2.23 -9.55 6.90
N VAL A 104 2.40 -10.14 5.71
CA VAL A 104 3.58 -9.88 4.86
C VAL A 104 3.63 -8.43 4.39
N ILE A 105 2.49 -7.83 4.04
CA ILE A 105 2.42 -6.41 3.65
C ILE A 105 2.80 -5.51 4.83
N LEU A 106 2.27 -5.78 6.03
CA LEU A 106 2.53 -4.99 7.23
C LEU A 106 3.99 -5.09 7.67
N THR A 107 4.55 -6.30 7.67
CA THR A 107 5.98 -6.52 7.92
C THR A 107 6.83 -5.73 6.94
N SER A 108 6.45 -5.78 5.65
CA SER A 108 7.13 -5.03 4.59
C SER A 108 7.00 -3.51 4.73
N LEU A 109 5.85 -3.02 5.21
CA LEU A 109 5.63 -1.61 5.53
C LEU A 109 6.54 -1.16 6.67
N HIS A 110 6.59 -1.91 7.77
CA HIS A 110 7.45 -1.57 8.91
C HIS A 110 8.92 -1.48 8.53
N ARG A 111 9.40 -2.45 7.74
CA ARG A 111 10.77 -2.45 7.20
C ARG A 111 11.01 -1.25 6.30
N TYR A 112 10.07 -0.93 5.41
CA TYR A 112 10.16 0.25 4.55
C TYR A 112 10.24 1.55 5.36
N LEU A 113 9.39 1.72 6.37
CA LEU A 113 9.39 2.90 7.24
C LEU A 113 10.72 3.07 7.98
N ASN A 114 11.41 1.99 8.28
CA ASN A 114 12.69 1.97 8.99
C ASN A 114 13.93 1.84 8.07
N GLY A 115 13.78 1.95 6.75
CA GLY A 115 14.89 1.82 5.81
C GLY A 115 15.56 0.43 5.79
N ARG A 116 14.85 -0.60 6.27
CA ARG A 116 15.30 -1.99 6.28
C ARG A 116 14.94 -2.68 4.96
N PRO A 117 15.77 -3.63 4.47
CA PRO A 117 15.44 -4.39 3.27
C PRO A 117 14.18 -5.21 3.51
N MET A 118 13.25 -5.20 2.57
CA MET A 118 12.00 -5.95 2.68
C MET A 118 12.25 -7.45 2.87
N ARG A 119 13.16 -8.05 2.10
CA ARG A 119 13.43 -9.50 2.12
C ARG A 119 12.15 -10.34 1.91
N LEU A 120 11.29 -9.92 0.98
CA LEU A 120 9.96 -10.48 0.75
C LEU A 120 9.95 -12.02 0.64
N HIS A 121 10.83 -12.60 -0.18
CA HIS A 121 10.90 -14.06 -0.31
C HIS A 121 11.32 -14.77 0.99
N ALA A 122 12.11 -14.13 1.86
CA ALA A 122 12.46 -14.71 3.14
C ALA A 122 11.25 -14.70 4.09
N GLN A 123 10.54 -13.56 4.18
CA GLN A 123 9.31 -13.45 4.98
C GLN A 123 8.29 -14.54 4.60
N ILE A 124 8.05 -14.71 3.30
CA ILE A 124 7.09 -15.71 2.79
C ILE A 124 7.53 -17.13 3.16
N ARG A 125 8.82 -17.45 3.05
CA ARG A 125 9.34 -18.77 3.44
C ARG A 125 9.21 -19.02 4.94
N GLU A 126 9.58 -18.04 5.77
CA GLU A 126 9.49 -18.12 7.22
C GLU A 126 8.04 -18.32 7.68
N MET A 127 7.11 -17.57 7.08
CA MET A 127 5.66 -17.72 7.33
C MET A 127 5.17 -19.13 6.97
N ARG A 128 5.56 -19.64 5.79
CA ARG A 128 5.18 -21.00 5.36
C ARG A 128 5.74 -22.07 6.28
N ALA A 129 7.02 -21.98 6.63
CA ALA A 129 7.66 -22.95 7.54
C ALA A 129 6.91 -23.02 8.88
N PHE A 130 6.55 -21.86 9.44
CA PHE A 130 5.77 -21.77 10.67
C PHE A 130 4.42 -22.50 10.59
N TRP A 131 3.65 -22.30 9.51
CA TRP A 131 2.30 -22.89 9.37
C TRP A 131 2.31 -24.35 8.89
N GLU A 132 3.32 -24.76 8.12
CA GLU A 132 3.50 -26.14 7.65
C GLU A 132 4.11 -27.06 8.73
N GLY A 133 4.55 -26.49 9.86
CA GLY A 133 5.21 -27.22 10.94
C GLY A 133 6.61 -27.71 10.55
N GLU A 134 7.19 -27.13 9.51
CA GLU A 134 8.59 -27.34 9.15
C GLU A 134 9.42 -26.44 10.06
N GLU A 135 10.22 -27.02 10.97
CA GLU A 135 11.16 -26.21 11.77
C GLU A 135 12.10 -25.44 10.83
N PRO A 136 12.34 -24.14 11.09
CA PRO A 136 13.13 -23.27 10.21
C PRO A 136 14.61 -23.66 10.10
#